data_AF-A0A932UGU1-F1
#
_entry.id   AF-A0A932UGU1-F1
#
_cell.length_a   1.000
_cell.length_b   1.000
_cell.length_c   1.000
_cell.angle_alpha   90.00
_cell.angle_beta   90.00
_cell.angle_gamma   90.00
#
_symmetry.space_group_name_H-M   'P 1'
#
loop_
_entity.id
_entity.type
_entity.pdbx_description
1 polymer ?
#
loop_
_entity_poly.entity_id
_entity_poly.type
_entity_poly.pdbx_seq_one_letter_code
_entity_poly.pdbx_strand_id
1 'polypeptide(L)'
;PISAAIYSPLTTLLPPCLNNAATILDALISAHQGMRAFSLGYSQQANVVQDVAALHSLLEVGEEYLAKLGFDDVSVVATLYQWMNNFPADEARAMGVICLGAATAALAGAHQVIVKTPHEAWGVPTREANLAGLKATKQVLSMLRNQRWPETEEYRQERAQISRETRAILDRVLELGDGDVAAGTVRGIESGVVEICFSPHRSNAGRALGMNDAQGAVRFLDCGNLPFDGETREYHREKVEARVKDAGRPSYELMLDDVYAVSDAIAG
;
A
#
# COMPACT_ATOMS: atom_id res chain seq x y z
N PRO A 1 9.72 -24.46 9.12
CA PRO A 1 9.06 -23.18 9.42
C PRO A 1 7.88 -22.92 8.47
N ILE A 2 6.71 -22.57 9.01
CA ILE A 2 5.52 -22.16 8.24
C ILE A 2 5.48 -20.63 8.23
N SER A 3 5.27 -20.01 7.07
CA SER A 3 5.13 -18.56 6.96
C SER A 3 3.66 -18.14 6.96
N ALA A 4 3.36 -17.03 7.64
CA ALA A 4 2.09 -16.32 7.49
C ALA A 4 2.23 -15.31 6.35
N ALA A 5 1.45 -15.48 5.29
CA ALA A 5 1.29 -14.48 4.24
C ALA A 5 0.16 -13.54 4.62
N ILE A 6 0.51 -12.29 4.95
CA ILE A 6 -0.47 -11.29 5.37
C ILE A 6 -0.97 -10.57 4.12
N TYR A 7 -2.28 -10.65 3.92
CA TYR A 7 -2.94 -10.06 2.78
C TYR A 7 -3.01 -8.55 2.94
N SER A 8 -2.64 -7.82 1.90
CA SER A 8 -2.49 -6.36 1.89
C SER A 8 -3.39 -5.64 0.88
N PRO A 9 -3.85 -6.25 -0.22
CA PRO A 9 -4.79 -5.56 -1.11
C PRO A 9 -6.16 -5.39 -0.46
N LEU A 10 -6.29 -4.38 0.40
CA LEU A 10 -7.55 -4.11 1.06
C LEU A 10 -8.53 -3.51 0.05
N THR A 11 -8.26 -2.29 -0.42
CA THR A 11 -9.18 -1.51 -1.27
C THR A 11 -8.43 -0.49 -2.15
N THR A 12 -9.18 0.31 -2.89
CA THR A 12 -8.72 1.28 -3.89
C THR A 12 -8.24 2.60 -3.29
N LEU A 13 -7.23 3.22 -3.93
CA LEU A 13 -6.63 4.51 -3.54
C LEU A 13 -6.32 4.57 -2.04
N LEU A 14 -5.63 3.54 -1.54
CA LEU A 14 -5.31 3.41 -0.14
C LEU A 14 -3.94 4.06 0.14
N PRO A 15 -3.87 5.16 0.93
CA PRO A 15 -2.59 5.73 1.35
C PRO A 15 -1.67 4.67 1.97
N PRO A 16 -0.36 4.67 1.67
CA PRO A 16 0.54 3.60 2.06
C PRO A 16 0.57 3.27 3.56
N CYS A 17 0.42 4.27 4.42
CA CYS A 17 0.42 4.08 5.87
C CYS A 17 -0.75 3.23 6.37
N LEU A 18 -1.93 3.29 5.73
CA LEU A 18 -3.07 2.46 6.09
C LEU A 18 -2.84 0.99 5.74
N ASN A 19 -2.28 0.74 4.54
CA ASN A 19 -1.83 -0.61 4.16
C ASN A 19 -0.84 -1.16 5.19
N ASN A 20 0.18 -0.35 5.49
CA ASN A 20 1.28 -0.78 6.34
C ASN A 20 0.80 -1.03 7.77
N ALA A 21 0.01 -0.12 8.34
CA ALA A 21 -0.56 -0.30 9.67
C ALA A 21 -1.42 -1.57 9.76
N ALA A 22 -2.35 -1.79 8.82
CA ALA A 22 -3.19 -2.99 8.82
C ALA A 22 -2.37 -4.28 8.75
N THR A 23 -1.39 -4.33 7.84
CA THR A 23 -0.53 -5.50 7.63
C THR A 23 0.35 -5.78 8.86
N ILE A 24 0.87 -4.73 9.50
CA ILE A 24 1.70 -4.86 10.70
C ILE A 24 0.85 -5.30 11.90
N LEU A 25 -0.35 -4.75 12.10
CA LEU A 25 -1.25 -5.16 13.18
C LEU A 25 -1.58 -6.66 13.11
N ASP A 26 -1.89 -7.18 11.92
CA ASP A 26 -2.11 -8.61 11.70
C ASP A 26 -0.85 -9.44 12.03
N ALA A 27 0.35 -8.93 11.72
CA ALA A 27 1.61 -9.60 12.03
C ALA A 27 1.84 -9.67 13.54
N LEU A 28 1.60 -8.58 14.26
CA LEU A 28 1.76 -8.51 15.72
C LEU A 28 0.78 -9.46 16.42
N ILE A 29 -0.49 -9.48 16.00
CA ILE A 29 -1.50 -10.42 16.53
C ILE A 29 -1.06 -11.87 16.27
N SER A 30 -0.59 -12.16 15.06
CA SER A 30 -0.10 -13.48 14.68
C SER A 30 1.14 -13.91 15.46
N ALA A 31 2.05 -12.99 15.77
CA ALA A 31 3.25 -13.25 16.56
C ALA A 31 2.92 -13.72 17.99
N HIS A 32 1.90 -13.12 18.62
CA HIS A 32 1.36 -13.57 19.90
C HIS A 32 0.79 -14.99 19.85
N GLN A 33 0.38 -15.48 18.67
CA GLN A 33 -0.10 -16.85 18.45
C GLN A 33 1.01 -17.85 18.08
N GLY A 34 2.29 -17.44 18.15
CA GLY A 34 3.43 -18.30 17.91
C GLY A 34 3.98 -18.26 16.48
N MET A 35 3.46 -17.41 15.60
CA MET A 35 4.06 -17.21 14.28
C MET A 35 5.42 -16.53 14.40
N ARG A 36 6.39 -16.96 13.59
CA ARG A 36 7.76 -16.43 13.57
C ARG A 36 8.25 -16.06 12.17
N ALA A 37 7.47 -16.33 11.13
CA ALA A 37 7.82 -15.98 9.77
C ALA A 37 6.67 -15.25 9.10
N PHE A 38 6.91 -14.02 8.65
CA PHE A 38 5.91 -13.11 8.12
C PHE A 38 6.27 -12.64 6.72
N SER A 39 5.32 -12.73 5.80
CA SER A 39 5.35 -12.03 4.53
C SER A 39 4.36 -10.87 4.60
N LEU A 40 4.89 -9.66 4.80
CA LEU A 40 4.10 -8.43 4.84
C LEU A 40 3.83 -7.96 3.42
N GLY A 41 2.55 -7.72 3.11
CA GLY A 41 2.14 -7.31 1.78
C GLY A 41 2.07 -5.79 1.59
N TYR A 42 2.31 -5.34 0.37
CA TYR A 42 2.00 -3.99 -0.09
C TYR A 42 1.37 -4.03 -1.50
N SER A 43 0.30 -3.27 -1.72
CA SER A 43 -0.33 -3.13 -3.04
C SER A 43 0.16 -1.89 -3.76
N GLN A 44 0.69 -2.07 -4.97
CA GLN A 44 1.14 -1.02 -5.87
C GLN A 44 0.08 0.07 -6.08
N GLN A 45 0.50 1.34 -5.98
CA GLN A 45 -0.29 2.55 -6.30
C GLN A 45 0.20 3.30 -7.55
N ALA A 46 1.29 2.84 -8.18
CA ALA A 46 1.82 3.28 -9.48
C ALA A 46 2.71 4.54 -9.47
N ASN A 47 2.79 5.30 -8.38
CA ASN A 47 3.92 6.19 -8.15
C ASN A 47 5.11 5.38 -7.61
N VAL A 48 6.14 5.18 -8.45
CA VAL A 48 7.26 4.26 -8.13
C VAL A 48 8.04 4.71 -6.89
N VAL A 49 8.24 6.01 -6.68
CA VAL A 49 8.94 6.54 -5.49
C VAL A 49 8.17 6.16 -4.23
N GLN A 50 6.86 6.42 -4.22
CA GLN A 50 5.97 6.11 -3.12
C GLN A 50 5.87 4.61 -2.87
N ASP A 51 5.71 3.80 -3.93
CA ASP A 51 5.60 2.35 -3.79
C ASP A 51 6.87 1.73 -3.20
N VAL A 52 8.05 2.20 -3.62
CA VAL A 52 9.33 1.77 -3.05
C VAL A 52 9.46 2.22 -1.59
N ALA A 53 9.15 3.48 -1.31
CA ALA A 53 9.17 4.03 0.05
C ALA A 53 8.21 3.29 0.99
N ALA A 54 7.03 2.92 0.49
CA ALA A 54 6.03 2.16 1.22
C ALA A 54 6.50 0.75 1.57
N LEU A 55 7.13 0.04 0.64
CA LEU A 55 7.66 -1.30 0.88
C LEU A 55 8.81 -1.29 1.90
N HIS A 56 9.72 -0.31 1.79
CA HIS A 56 10.84 -0.18 2.72
C HIS A 56 10.38 0.25 4.12
N SER A 57 9.43 1.18 4.23
CA SER A 57 8.82 1.57 5.52
C SER A 57 8.02 0.43 6.15
N LEU A 58 7.34 -0.39 5.34
CA LEU A 58 6.62 -1.58 5.83
C LEU A 58 7.56 -2.56 6.55
N LEU A 59 8.72 -2.85 5.95
CA LEU A 59 9.73 -3.71 6.56
C LEU A 59 10.31 -3.06 7.83
N GLU A 60 10.78 -1.82 7.72
CA GLU A 60 11.39 -1.09 8.83
C GLU A 60 10.47 -1.01 10.05
N VAL A 61 9.23 -0.53 9.85
CA VAL A 61 8.27 -0.34 10.94
C VAL A 61 7.73 -1.69 11.42
N GLY A 62 7.54 -2.67 10.52
CA GLY A 62 7.10 -4.01 10.90
C GLY A 62 8.09 -4.71 11.84
N GLU A 63 9.38 -4.70 11.49
CA GLU A 63 10.45 -5.26 12.33
C GLU A 63 10.59 -4.48 13.64
N GLU A 64 10.51 -3.15 13.59
CA GLU A 64 10.56 -2.29 14.78
C GLU A 64 9.48 -2.67 15.81
N TYR A 65 8.22 -2.84 15.38
CA TYR A 65 7.12 -3.13 16.31
C TYR A 65 7.12 -4.58 16.80
N LEU A 66 7.55 -5.53 15.97
CA LEU A 66 7.77 -6.91 16.42
C LEU A 66 8.83 -6.96 17.53
N ALA A 67 9.96 -6.27 17.34
CA ALA A 67 11.01 -6.17 18.35
C ALA A 67 10.54 -5.44 19.62
N LYS A 68 9.78 -4.33 19.49
CA LYS A 68 9.20 -3.60 20.64
C LYS A 68 8.31 -4.49 21.52
N LEU A 69 7.64 -5.49 20.95
CA LEU A 69 6.80 -6.45 21.67
C LEU A 69 7.55 -7.73 22.09
N GLY A 70 8.89 -7.77 21.95
CA GLY A 70 9.74 -8.87 22.40
C GLY A 70 9.83 -10.04 21.41
N PHE A 71 9.50 -9.83 20.14
CA PHE A 71 9.62 -10.83 19.08
C PHE A 71 10.93 -10.65 18.28
N ASP A 72 12.07 -10.94 18.91
CA ASP A 72 13.39 -10.77 18.29
C ASP A 72 13.79 -11.91 17.33
N ASP A 73 13.18 -13.09 17.48
CA ASP A 73 13.45 -14.29 16.66
C ASP A 73 12.37 -14.47 15.58
N VAL A 74 12.27 -13.50 14.68
CA VAL A 74 11.31 -13.52 13.56
C VAL A 74 12.00 -13.26 12.22
N SER A 75 11.47 -13.85 11.15
CA SER A 75 11.85 -13.52 9.78
C SER A 75 10.74 -12.72 9.11
N VAL A 76 11.06 -11.52 8.65
CA VAL A 76 10.12 -10.64 7.95
C VAL A 76 10.58 -10.49 6.50
N VAL A 77 9.65 -10.68 5.57
CA VAL A 77 9.87 -10.45 4.14
C VAL A 77 8.74 -9.61 3.58
N ALA A 78 9.00 -8.93 2.46
CA ALA A 78 8.01 -8.08 1.79
C ALA A 78 7.51 -8.72 0.49
N THR A 79 6.18 -8.73 0.32
CA THR A 79 5.49 -9.12 -0.90
C THR A 79 4.87 -7.89 -1.57
N LEU A 80 5.23 -7.64 -2.82
CA LEU A 80 4.53 -6.64 -3.63
C LEU A 80 3.39 -7.30 -4.42
N TYR A 81 2.17 -6.82 -4.21
CA TYR A 81 1.04 -7.11 -5.08
C TYR A 81 1.07 -6.10 -6.22
N GLN A 82 1.20 -6.60 -7.45
CA GLN A 82 0.97 -5.75 -8.64
C GLN A 82 -0.43 -5.15 -8.57
N TRP A 83 -0.63 -4.02 -9.26
CA TRP A 83 -1.87 -3.22 -9.27
C TRP A 83 -3.13 -4.04 -8.94
N MET A 84 -3.88 -3.63 -7.94
CA MET A 84 -5.02 -4.41 -7.43
C MET A 84 -6.37 -3.77 -7.76
N ASN A 85 -6.37 -2.64 -8.46
CA ASN A 85 -7.60 -1.97 -8.91
C ASN A 85 -7.92 -2.34 -10.37
N ASN A 86 -8.87 -1.61 -10.97
CA ASN A 86 -9.34 -1.86 -12.33
C ASN A 86 -8.19 -1.89 -13.34
N PHE A 87 -8.19 -2.94 -14.16
CA PHE A 87 -7.23 -3.12 -15.25
C PHE A 87 -7.78 -2.60 -16.57
N PRO A 88 -6.90 -2.16 -17.50
CA PRO A 88 -7.32 -1.94 -18.87
C PRO A 88 -7.74 -3.27 -19.51
N ALA A 89 -8.80 -3.23 -20.30
CA ALA A 89 -9.34 -4.40 -21.00
C ALA A 89 -8.45 -4.86 -22.17
N ASP A 90 -7.66 -3.94 -22.74
CA ASP A 90 -6.65 -4.25 -23.75
C ASP A 90 -5.45 -4.96 -23.11
N GLU A 91 -5.12 -6.14 -23.64
CA GLU A 91 -4.07 -6.99 -23.06
C GLU A 91 -2.68 -6.32 -23.09
N ALA A 92 -2.36 -5.57 -24.14
CA ALA A 92 -1.05 -4.91 -24.22
C ALA A 92 -0.91 -3.82 -23.16
N ARG A 93 -1.96 -3.05 -22.92
CA ARG A 93 -2.04 -2.08 -21.81
C ARG A 93 -1.98 -2.78 -20.45
N ALA A 94 -2.67 -3.89 -20.27
CA ALA A 94 -2.63 -4.69 -19.04
C ALA A 94 -1.21 -5.20 -18.75
N MET A 95 -0.49 -5.65 -19.79
CA MET A 95 0.91 -6.03 -19.68
C MET A 95 1.81 -4.85 -19.29
N GLY A 96 1.49 -3.63 -19.72
CA GLY A 96 2.16 -2.41 -19.25
C GLY A 96 2.08 -2.25 -17.73
N VAL A 97 0.88 -2.42 -17.17
CA VAL A 97 0.63 -2.35 -15.71
C VAL A 97 1.43 -3.44 -14.96
N ILE A 98 1.40 -4.67 -15.47
CA ILE A 98 2.14 -5.83 -14.91
C ILE A 98 3.65 -5.55 -14.91
N CYS A 99 4.19 -5.06 -16.02
CA CYS A 99 5.62 -4.77 -16.16
C CYS A 99 6.06 -3.62 -15.25
N LEU A 100 5.23 -2.59 -15.05
CA LEU A 100 5.51 -1.51 -14.09
C LEU A 100 5.60 -2.08 -12.67
N GLY A 101 4.64 -2.92 -12.25
CA GLY A 101 4.68 -3.54 -10.94
C GLY A 101 5.89 -4.46 -10.74
N ALA A 102 6.30 -5.19 -11.77
CA ALA A 102 7.54 -5.98 -11.76
C ALA A 102 8.80 -5.09 -11.62
N ALA A 103 8.82 -3.94 -12.29
CA ALA A 103 9.93 -2.98 -12.18
C ALA A 103 10.01 -2.38 -10.78
N THR A 104 8.88 -1.91 -10.24
CA THR A 104 8.77 -1.39 -8.87
C THR A 104 9.24 -2.43 -7.85
N ALA A 105 8.78 -3.68 -7.97
CA ALA A 105 9.21 -4.76 -7.09
C ALA A 105 10.72 -5.02 -7.14
N ALA A 106 11.33 -5.04 -8.33
CA ALA A 106 12.78 -5.21 -8.47
C ALA A 106 13.56 -4.07 -7.81
N LEU A 107 13.13 -2.82 -8.05
CA LEU A 107 13.78 -1.62 -7.53
C LEU A 107 13.65 -1.51 -6.01
N ALA A 108 12.50 -1.88 -5.47
CA ALA A 108 12.23 -1.97 -4.02
C ALA A 108 12.89 -3.18 -3.35
N GLY A 109 13.47 -4.12 -4.12
CA GLY A 109 14.03 -5.35 -3.55
C GLY A 109 12.98 -6.24 -2.87
N ALA A 110 11.75 -6.29 -3.39
CA ALA A 110 10.71 -7.17 -2.87
C ALA A 110 11.14 -8.64 -2.90
N HIS A 111 10.77 -9.40 -1.88
CA HIS A 111 11.13 -10.82 -1.77
C HIS A 111 10.19 -11.71 -2.61
N GLN A 112 8.95 -11.27 -2.77
CA GLN A 112 7.92 -11.94 -3.55
C GLN A 112 7.09 -10.92 -4.33
N VAL A 113 6.58 -11.33 -5.49
CA VAL A 113 5.64 -10.54 -6.30
C VAL A 113 4.42 -11.39 -6.61
N ILE A 114 3.23 -10.86 -6.32
CA ILE A 114 1.97 -11.47 -6.77
C ILE A 114 1.66 -10.97 -8.16
N VAL A 115 1.62 -11.90 -9.11
CA VAL A 115 1.56 -11.60 -10.55
C VAL A 115 0.11 -11.51 -11.02
N LYS A 116 -0.19 -10.42 -11.73
CA LYS A 116 -1.45 -10.18 -12.43
C LYS A 116 -1.39 -10.71 -13.86
N THR A 117 -2.55 -10.72 -14.53
CA THR A 117 -2.69 -11.30 -15.86
C THR A 117 -3.28 -10.29 -16.85
N PRO A 118 -3.03 -10.44 -18.15
CA PRO A 118 -3.67 -9.59 -19.16
C PRO A 118 -5.21 -9.76 -19.20
N HIS A 119 -5.76 -10.79 -18.54
CA HIS A 119 -7.19 -11.05 -18.47
C HIS A 119 -7.88 -10.41 -17.25
N GLU A 120 -7.16 -9.63 -16.43
CA GLU A 120 -7.66 -9.15 -15.14
C GLU A 120 -8.97 -8.35 -15.24
N ALA A 121 -9.17 -7.59 -16.32
CA ALA A 121 -10.41 -6.84 -16.56
C ALA A 121 -11.62 -7.70 -16.94
N TRP A 122 -11.40 -8.96 -17.35
CA TRP A 122 -12.43 -9.83 -17.90
C TRP A 122 -12.89 -10.91 -16.91
N GLY A 123 -11.99 -11.39 -16.04
CA GLY A 123 -12.29 -12.40 -15.03
C GLY A 123 -11.13 -13.34 -14.76
N VAL A 124 -11.44 -14.56 -14.31
CA VAL A 124 -10.42 -15.57 -13.98
C VAL A 124 -9.59 -15.89 -15.23
N PRO A 125 -8.25 -15.82 -15.15
CA PRO A 125 -7.39 -16.00 -16.32
C PRO A 125 -7.38 -17.44 -16.81
N THR A 126 -7.16 -17.60 -18.11
CA THR A 126 -6.73 -18.90 -18.66
C THR A 126 -5.32 -19.23 -18.18
N ARG A 127 -4.94 -20.50 -18.32
CA ARG A 127 -3.57 -20.94 -18.03
C ARG A 127 -2.54 -20.16 -18.86
N GLU A 128 -2.84 -19.89 -20.11
CA GLU A 128 -1.97 -19.20 -21.06
C GLU A 128 -1.78 -17.73 -20.68
N ALA A 129 -2.87 -17.03 -20.31
CA ALA A 129 -2.81 -15.64 -19.83
C ALA A 129 -2.02 -15.53 -18.53
N ASN A 130 -2.23 -16.45 -17.59
CA ASN A 130 -1.45 -16.51 -16.35
C ASN A 130 0.04 -16.75 -16.64
N LEU A 131 0.37 -17.69 -17.52
CA LEU A 131 1.75 -17.93 -17.95
C LEU A 131 2.38 -16.69 -18.62
N ALA A 132 1.62 -15.92 -19.39
CA ALA A 132 2.10 -14.68 -20.01
C ALA A 132 2.50 -13.64 -18.95
N GLY A 133 1.65 -13.39 -17.95
CA GLY A 133 1.96 -12.49 -16.83
C GLY A 133 3.22 -12.92 -16.06
N LEU A 134 3.35 -14.23 -15.77
CA LEU A 134 4.53 -14.79 -15.09
C LEU A 134 5.82 -14.61 -15.90
N LYS A 135 5.78 -14.89 -17.21
CA LYS A 135 6.94 -14.74 -18.10
C LYS A 135 7.40 -13.28 -18.17
N ALA A 136 6.47 -12.35 -18.36
CA ALA A 136 6.80 -10.93 -18.43
C ALA A 136 7.36 -10.40 -17.10
N THR A 137 6.71 -10.73 -15.99
CA THR A 137 7.21 -10.37 -14.65
C THR A 137 8.64 -10.89 -14.45
N LYS A 138 8.88 -12.18 -14.72
CA LYS A 138 10.22 -12.78 -14.58
C LYS A 138 11.27 -12.12 -15.50
N GLN A 139 10.88 -11.77 -16.72
CA GLN A 139 11.76 -11.09 -17.67
C GLN A 139 12.21 -9.72 -17.13
N VAL A 140 11.27 -8.89 -16.64
CA VAL A 140 11.57 -7.57 -16.07
C VAL A 140 12.45 -7.70 -14.82
N LEU A 141 12.10 -8.60 -13.90
CA LEU A 141 12.91 -8.87 -12.70
C LEU A 141 14.35 -9.27 -13.08
N SER A 142 14.53 -10.11 -14.10
CA SER A 142 15.86 -10.52 -14.57
C SER A 142 16.68 -9.35 -15.15
N MET A 143 16.03 -8.43 -15.86
CA MET A 143 16.68 -7.25 -16.43
C MET A 143 17.16 -6.28 -15.34
N LEU A 144 16.40 -6.18 -14.24
CA LEU A 144 16.64 -5.25 -13.14
C LEU A 144 17.34 -5.88 -11.92
N ARG A 145 17.75 -7.15 -11.99
CA ARG A 145 18.24 -7.93 -10.84
C ARG A 145 19.32 -7.24 -9.97
N ASN A 146 20.19 -6.47 -10.61
CA ASN A 146 21.32 -5.78 -9.98
C ASN A 146 21.03 -4.29 -9.67
N GLN A 147 19.79 -3.85 -9.85
CA GLN A 147 19.38 -2.48 -9.64
C GLN A 147 18.58 -2.39 -8.35
N ARG A 148 18.75 -1.28 -7.63
CA ARG A 148 17.96 -0.90 -6.46
C ARG A 148 17.62 0.58 -6.59
N TRP A 149 16.55 0.99 -5.94
CA TRP A 149 16.17 2.38 -5.90
C TRP A 149 17.28 3.24 -5.27
N PRO A 150 17.66 4.39 -5.87
CA PRO A 150 18.69 5.26 -5.32
C PRO A 150 18.18 6.07 -4.11
N GLU A 151 19.09 6.39 -3.18
CA GLU A 151 18.80 7.26 -2.02
C GLU A 151 18.70 8.74 -2.45
N THR A 152 17.54 9.13 -2.98
CA THR A 152 17.22 10.53 -3.33
C THR A 152 16.55 11.25 -2.15
N GLU A 153 16.58 12.58 -2.17
CA GLU A 153 15.87 13.38 -1.16
C GLU A 153 14.35 13.12 -1.16
N GLU A 154 13.74 13.08 -2.34
CA GLU A 154 12.32 12.81 -2.51
C GLU A 154 11.93 11.46 -1.90
N TYR A 155 12.70 10.40 -2.18
CA TYR A 155 12.45 9.09 -1.60
C TYR A 155 12.62 9.08 -0.07
N ARG A 156 13.65 9.77 0.47
CA ARG A 156 13.85 9.85 1.93
C ARG A 156 12.69 10.56 2.62
N GLN A 157 12.20 11.65 2.04
CA GLN A 157 11.05 12.38 2.55
C GLN A 157 9.78 11.53 2.51
N GLU A 158 9.50 10.88 1.37
CA GLU A 158 8.34 10.01 1.21
C GLU A 158 8.36 8.84 2.20
N ARG A 159 9.52 8.17 2.36
CA ARG A 159 9.69 7.09 3.33
C ARG A 159 9.50 7.58 4.77
N ALA A 160 10.09 8.72 5.13
CA ALA A 160 9.95 9.29 6.47
C ALA A 160 8.48 9.63 6.79
N GLN A 161 7.76 10.19 5.82
CA GLN A 161 6.35 10.54 5.94
C GLN A 161 5.48 9.30 6.15
N ILE A 162 5.63 8.27 5.31
CA ILE A 162 4.88 7.00 5.44
C ILE A 162 5.19 6.32 6.78
N SER A 163 6.46 6.27 7.18
CA SER A 163 6.85 5.67 8.46
C SER A 163 6.26 6.43 9.65
N ARG A 164 6.27 7.77 9.64
CA ARG A 164 5.66 8.60 10.69
C ARG A 164 4.16 8.33 10.83
N GLU A 165 3.44 8.35 9.72
CA GLU A 165 1.99 8.08 9.70
C GLU A 165 1.66 6.67 10.19
N THR A 166 2.43 5.68 9.73
CA THR A 166 2.25 4.28 10.15
C THR A 166 2.47 4.15 11.66
N ARG A 167 3.55 4.74 12.20
CA ARG A 167 3.82 4.74 13.65
C ARG A 167 2.70 5.40 14.44
N ALA A 168 2.18 6.53 13.98
CA ALA A 168 1.08 7.23 14.65
C ALA A 168 -0.16 6.34 14.81
N ILE A 169 -0.51 5.54 13.79
CA ILE A 169 -1.62 4.58 13.87
C ILE A 169 -1.31 3.45 14.84
N LEU A 170 -0.13 2.82 14.71
CA LEU A 170 0.26 1.68 15.53
C LEU A 170 0.38 2.06 17.02
N ASP A 171 1.02 3.20 17.32
CA ASP A 171 1.14 3.72 18.68
C ASP A 171 -0.24 3.99 19.28
N ARG A 172 -1.13 4.63 18.52
CA ARG A 172 -2.49 4.90 19.00
C ARG A 172 -3.29 3.61 19.24
N VAL A 173 -3.09 2.59 18.42
CA VAL A 173 -3.70 1.26 18.65
C VAL A 173 -3.21 0.63 19.94
N LEU A 174 -1.90 0.66 20.20
CA LEU A 174 -1.32 0.14 21.45
C LEU A 174 -1.84 0.88 22.67
N GLU A 175 -1.96 2.21 22.60
CA GLU A 175 -2.56 3.03 23.65
C GLU A 175 -4.02 2.66 23.92
N LEU A 176 -4.83 2.52 22.86
CA LEU A 176 -6.24 2.16 23.00
C LEU A 176 -6.43 0.76 23.58
N GLY A 177 -5.48 -0.14 23.35
CA GLY A 177 -5.49 -1.51 23.84
C GLY A 177 -4.83 -1.72 25.20
N ASP A 178 -4.30 -0.67 25.84
CA ASP A 178 -3.47 -0.81 27.06
C ASP A 178 -2.32 -1.82 26.87
N GLY A 179 -1.73 -1.85 25.67
CA GLY A 179 -0.70 -2.80 25.25
C GLY A 179 -1.20 -4.10 24.60
N ASP A 180 -2.50 -4.43 24.68
CA ASP A 180 -3.09 -5.54 23.93
C ASP A 180 -3.40 -5.10 22.50
N VAL A 181 -2.62 -5.59 21.54
CA VAL A 181 -2.75 -5.24 20.12
C VAL A 181 -4.13 -5.61 19.58
N ALA A 182 -4.66 -6.78 19.92
CA ALA A 182 -5.93 -7.24 19.36
C ALA A 182 -7.10 -6.40 19.88
N ALA A 183 -7.14 -6.14 21.19
CA ALA A 183 -8.14 -5.25 21.78
C ALA A 183 -8.00 -3.81 21.25
N GLY A 184 -6.75 -3.34 21.10
CA GLY A 184 -6.42 -2.06 20.51
C GLY A 184 -6.91 -1.91 19.08
N THR A 185 -6.74 -2.93 18.23
CA THR A 185 -7.19 -2.94 16.84
C THR A 185 -8.71 -2.82 16.76
N VAL A 186 -9.47 -3.58 17.57
CA VAL A 186 -10.94 -3.49 17.62
C VAL A 186 -11.37 -2.06 18.01
N ARG A 187 -10.85 -1.52 19.11
CA ARG A 187 -11.15 -0.15 19.56
C ARG A 187 -10.70 0.91 18.53
N GLY A 188 -9.59 0.64 17.85
CA GLY A 188 -9.05 1.48 16.77
C GLY A 188 -10.00 1.56 15.57
N ILE A 189 -10.59 0.43 15.17
CA ILE A 189 -11.61 0.39 14.12
C ILE A 189 -12.87 1.14 14.57
N GLU A 190 -13.37 0.88 15.78
CA GLU A 190 -14.58 1.52 16.32
C GLU A 190 -14.46 3.05 16.45
N SER A 191 -13.25 3.55 16.71
CA SER A 191 -12.96 4.98 16.84
C SER A 191 -12.52 5.66 15.54
N GLY A 192 -12.23 4.90 14.48
CA GLY A 192 -11.70 5.41 13.20
C GLY A 192 -10.20 5.75 13.21
N VAL A 193 -9.44 5.23 14.19
CA VAL A 193 -7.97 5.28 14.21
C VAL A 193 -7.37 4.28 13.21
N VAL A 194 -8.04 3.15 13.04
CA VAL A 194 -7.73 2.16 12.00
C VAL A 194 -8.88 2.18 11.02
N GLU A 195 -8.61 2.67 9.82
CA GLU A 195 -9.64 2.84 8.80
C GLU A 195 -9.11 2.50 7.42
N ILE A 196 -9.95 1.90 6.59
CA ILE A 196 -9.64 1.49 5.23
C ILE A 196 -10.56 2.23 4.26
N CYS A 197 -9.98 2.96 3.29
CA CYS A 197 -10.73 3.70 2.28
C CYS A 197 -11.68 2.77 1.52
N PHE A 198 -12.92 3.17 1.25
CA PHE A 198 -13.91 2.37 0.49
C PHE A 198 -14.21 0.96 1.04
N SER A 199 -13.92 0.69 2.32
CA SER A 199 -14.27 -0.60 2.92
C SER A 199 -15.79 -0.79 3.00
N PRO A 200 -16.33 -1.96 2.59
CA PRO A 200 -17.75 -2.27 2.72
C PRO A 200 -18.14 -2.70 4.15
N HIS A 201 -17.16 -2.89 5.04
CA HIS A 201 -17.42 -3.39 6.38
C HIS A 201 -18.10 -2.33 7.26
N ARG A 202 -19.25 -2.66 7.86
CA ARG A 202 -20.07 -1.72 8.65
C ARG A 202 -19.37 -1.04 9.83
N SER A 203 -18.31 -1.65 10.35
CA SER A 203 -17.53 -1.09 11.46
C SER A 203 -16.49 -0.08 11.00
N ASN A 204 -16.20 0.02 9.69
CA ASN A 204 -15.31 1.03 9.15
C ASN A 204 -16.02 2.39 9.16
N ALA A 205 -15.34 3.43 9.66
CA ALA A 205 -15.98 4.73 9.85
C ALA A 205 -16.40 5.43 8.53
N GLY A 206 -15.72 5.14 7.42
CA GLY A 206 -16.04 5.67 6.08
C GLY A 206 -15.73 7.15 5.90
N ARG A 207 -14.79 7.70 6.67
CA ARG A 207 -14.33 9.10 6.65
C ARG A 207 -12.98 9.27 5.94
N ALA A 208 -12.07 8.31 6.09
CA ALA A 208 -10.76 8.39 5.44
C ALA A 208 -10.89 8.16 3.94
N LEU A 209 -10.47 9.15 3.15
CA LEU A 209 -10.53 9.12 1.68
C LEU A 209 -9.16 9.43 1.08
N GLY A 210 -8.72 8.58 0.15
CA GLY A 210 -7.49 8.76 -0.60
C GLY A 210 -7.75 9.30 -2.01
N MET A 211 -6.81 10.07 -2.53
CA MET A 211 -6.76 10.52 -3.93
C MET A 211 -5.31 10.71 -4.37
N ASN A 212 -5.04 10.76 -5.67
CA ASN A 212 -3.70 11.06 -6.15
C ASN A 212 -3.35 12.54 -5.99
N ASP A 213 -2.09 12.86 -5.72
CA ASP A 213 -1.54 14.20 -5.92
C ASP A 213 -1.17 14.43 -7.39
N ALA A 214 -0.60 15.61 -7.69
CA ALA A 214 -0.22 15.99 -9.05
C ALA A 214 0.91 15.11 -9.63
N GLN A 215 1.59 14.31 -8.82
CA GLN A 215 2.64 13.36 -9.23
C GLN A 215 2.11 11.91 -9.27
N GLY A 216 0.81 11.70 -9.05
CA GLY A 216 0.21 10.37 -9.04
C GLY A 216 0.44 9.58 -7.76
N ALA A 217 0.98 10.18 -6.70
CA ALA A 217 1.14 9.53 -5.40
C ALA A 217 -0.15 9.65 -4.58
N VAL A 218 -0.55 8.60 -3.88
CA VAL A 218 -1.79 8.59 -3.11
C VAL A 218 -1.59 9.39 -1.81
N ARG A 219 -2.51 10.33 -1.57
CA ARG A 219 -2.60 11.23 -0.42
C ARG A 219 -3.98 11.17 0.21
N PHE A 220 -4.11 11.71 1.42
CA PHE A 220 -5.42 11.88 2.04
C PHE A 220 -6.14 13.10 1.48
N LEU A 221 -7.30 12.88 0.86
CA LEU A 221 -8.31 13.91 0.65
C LEU A 221 -8.99 14.26 1.98
N ASP A 222 -9.32 13.24 2.76
CA ASP A 222 -9.82 13.38 4.14
C ASP A 222 -9.12 12.35 5.02
N CYS A 223 -8.54 12.82 6.13
CA CYS A 223 -7.87 11.95 7.11
C CYS A 223 -8.84 11.36 8.14
N GLY A 224 -10.09 11.82 8.20
CA GLY A 224 -11.04 11.42 9.23
C GLY A 224 -10.47 11.51 10.65
N ASN A 225 -10.64 10.42 11.41
CA ASN A 225 -10.19 10.29 12.79
C ASN A 225 -8.76 9.72 12.93
N LEU A 226 -8.00 9.62 11.84
CA LEU A 226 -6.63 9.11 11.89
C LEU A 226 -5.78 9.96 12.85
N PRO A 227 -4.89 9.35 13.66
CA PRO A 227 -4.17 10.01 14.74
C PRO A 227 -2.97 10.84 14.25
N PHE A 228 -3.17 11.61 13.18
CA PHE A 228 -2.16 12.45 12.57
C PHE A 228 -2.13 13.84 13.19
N ASP A 229 -0.92 14.35 13.42
CA ASP A 229 -0.69 15.73 13.84
C ASP A 229 -0.96 16.75 12.74
N GLY A 230 -0.90 18.04 13.11
CA GLY A 230 -1.19 19.14 12.21
C GLY A 230 -0.26 19.20 11.00
N GLU A 231 1.02 18.88 11.16
CA GLU A 231 2.01 18.89 10.07
C GLU A 231 1.72 17.78 9.06
N THR A 232 1.43 16.57 9.52
CA THR A 232 1.03 15.45 8.64
C THR A 232 -0.24 15.79 7.86
N ARG A 233 -1.24 16.37 8.53
CA ARG A 233 -2.49 16.78 7.88
C ARG A 233 -2.30 17.93 6.89
N GLU A 234 -1.37 18.86 7.16
CA GLU A 234 -1.00 19.94 6.23
C GLU A 234 -0.29 19.38 5.00
N TYR A 235 0.67 18.47 5.17
CA TYR A 235 1.38 17.85 4.06
C TYR A 235 0.44 17.25 3.00
N HIS A 236 -0.56 16.46 3.43
CA HIS A 236 -1.54 15.89 2.49
C HIS A 236 -2.42 16.95 1.83
N ARG A 237 -2.88 17.94 2.62
CA ARG A 237 -3.69 19.05 2.11
C ARG A 237 -2.94 19.84 1.05
N GLU A 238 -1.69 20.24 1.29
CA GLU A 238 -0.90 20.99 0.32
C GLU A 238 -0.72 20.23 -1.01
N LYS A 239 -0.45 18.91 -0.93
CA LYS A 239 -0.30 18.05 -2.12
C LYS A 239 -1.59 17.93 -2.92
N VAL A 240 -2.73 17.76 -2.25
CA VAL A 240 -4.06 17.68 -2.87
C VAL A 240 -4.47 19.04 -3.45
N GLU A 241 -4.31 20.12 -2.70
CA GLU A 241 -4.67 21.48 -3.13
C GLU A 241 -3.86 21.93 -4.33
N ALA A 242 -2.58 21.57 -4.42
CA ALA A 242 -1.75 21.83 -5.59
C ALA A 242 -2.35 21.20 -6.86
N ARG A 243 -2.79 19.94 -6.79
CA ARG A 243 -3.44 19.26 -7.92
C ARG A 243 -4.79 19.88 -8.26
N VAL A 244 -5.62 20.16 -7.25
CA VAL A 244 -6.95 20.77 -7.42
C VAL A 244 -6.84 22.13 -8.12
N LYS A 245 -5.86 22.94 -7.69
CA LYS A 245 -5.59 24.25 -8.29
C LYS A 245 -5.13 24.15 -9.74
N ASP A 246 -4.24 23.20 -10.04
CA ASP A 246 -3.72 22.98 -11.40
C ASP A 246 -4.83 22.48 -12.35
N ALA A 247 -5.64 21.52 -11.90
CA ALA A 247 -6.73 20.96 -12.69
C ALA A 247 -7.94 21.90 -12.82
N GLY A 248 -8.11 22.87 -11.90
CA GLY A 248 -9.26 23.77 -11.87
C GLY A 248 -10.61 23.06 -11.65
N ARG A 249 -10.59 21.88 -11.02
CA ARG A 249 -11.75 20.99 -10.83
C ARG A 249 -11.93 20.58 -9.37
N PRO A 250 -13.15 20.25 -8.91
CA PRO A 250 -13.40 19.77 -7.56
C PRO A 250 -12.61 18.48 -7.23
N SER A 251 -12.12 18.36 -6.01
CA SER A 251 -11.31 17.21 -5.55
C SER A 251 -12.04 15.88 -5.67
N TYR A 252 -13.36 15.84 -5.38
CA TYR A 252 -14.15 14.61 -5.46
C TYR A 252 -14.25 14.08 -6.91
N GLU A 253 -14.34 14.96 -7.91
CA GLU A 253 -14.33 14.53 -9.30
C GLU A 253 -12.97 13.94 -9.70
N LEU A 254 -11.88 14.59 -9.28
CA LEU A 254 -10.52 14.09 -9.53
C LEU A 254 -10.27 12.73 -8.86
N MET A 255 -10.79 12.55 -7.64
CA MET A 255 -10.75 11.27 -6.94
C MET A 255 -11.53 10.17 -7.67
N LEU A 256 -12.71 10.49 -8.24
CA LEU A 256 -13.45 9.54 -9.06
C LEU A 256 -12.69 9.18 -10.33
N ASP A 257 -12.05 10.15 -10.98
CA ASP A 257 -11.21 9.91 -12.15
C ASP A 257 -10.02 8.98 -11.80
N ASP A 258 -9.43 9.14 -10.62
CA ASP A 258 -8.32 8.29 -10.14
C ASP A 258 -8.70 6.81 -10.03
N VAL A 259 -9.95 6.49 -9.70
CA VAL A 259 -10.45 5.10 -9.62
C VAL A 259 -10.37 4.39 -10.97
N TYR A 260 -10.54 5.14 -12.06
CA TYR A 260 -10.56 4.64 -13.43
C TYR A 260 -9.27 4.95 -14.21
N ALA A 261 -8.36 5.76 -13.66
CA ALA A 261 -7.22 6.30 -14.40
C ALA A 261 -6.37 5.21 -15.07
N VAL A 262 -6.16 4.06 -14.43
CA VAL A 262 -5.35 2.97 -15.01
C VAL A 262 -6.13 2.14 -16.04
N SER A 263 -7.42 1.89 -15.82
CA SER A 263 -8.25 1.11 -16.76
C SER A 263 -8.59 1.89 -18.01
N ASP A 264 -8.92 3.17 -17.83
CA ASP A 264 -9.56 4.01 -18.83
C ASP A 264 -8.56 4.92 -19.54
N ALA A 265 -7.26 4.83 -19.24
CA ALA A 265 -6.18 5.56 -19.91
C ALA A 265 -6.10 5.32 -21.43
N ILE A 266 -7.07 5.83 -22.20
CA ILE A 266 -7.01 6.44 -23.53
C ILE A 266 -8.20 7.42 -23.65
N ALA A 267 -7.93 8.71 -23.46
CA ALA A 267 -8.17 9.72 -24.48
C ALA A 267 -7.05 10.75 -24.29
N GLY A 268 -6.28 11.00 -25.35
CA GLY A 268 -5.11 11.89 -25.33
C GLY A 268 -5.44 13.34 -25.04
#